data_AF-A0A961V1B4-F1
#
_entry.id   AF-A0A961V1B4-F1
#
_cell.length_a   1.000
_cell.length_b   1.000
_cell.length_c   1.000
_cell.angle_alpha   90.00
_cell.angle_beta   90.00
_cell.angle_gamma   90.00
#
_symmetry.space_group_name_H-M   'P 1'
#
loop_
_entity.id
_entity.type
_entity.pdbx_description
1 polymer ?
#
loop_
_entity_poly.entity_id
_entity_poly.type
_entity_poly.pdbx_seq_one_letter_code
_entity_poly.pdbx_strand_id
1 'polypeptide(L)'
;MNRTFLHSFDPSANSPITGGTVDLDVLEIEDAGIREVLQTPGAAYGAWSILDKLLTPTGGGTPFIFREPLGQAREVKVALSGLFGRFVARAYLKRHMGLSIFAHLGNRTIDLDGRRKIQVKRLSRGDLPDWIACAADFSSLTIAEAKGCHDRGGPEKALDRAWAQAKRIDITANGHRVTVKRIAIATRWGVASTGPTEAHLSVRDPVDGGESLGPEEEDALFVGLLRQHIANLIRPLGHAELADALQNISSLPSEEATSGLHENARTLLDLTKEYEAEPSVSPEGLIGGVVTRAGPLSEAGSSNTDQEMLARLNLRPVFVGVERDLVRAIVDEEPQRIRTKLAHSSRPAEFARGDPGSGWIIPLGEEQHVIRRD
;
A
#
# COMPACT_ATOMS: atom_id res chain seq x y z
N MET A 1 6.73 -12.80 -12.98
CA MET A 1 6.11 -14.09 -13.39
C MET A 1 4.60 -14.01 -13.16
N ASN A 2 3.79 -14.07 -14.21
CA ASN A 2 2.34 -13.93 -14.08
C ASN A 2 1.65 -15.23 -13.65
N ARG A 3 0.78 -15.13 -12.66
CA ARG A 3 -0.09 -16.20 -12.15
C ARG A 3 -1.56 -15.82 -12.30
N THR A 4 -2.42 -16.81 -12.52
CA THR A 4 -3.84 -16.58 -12.78
C THR A 4 -4.76 -16.98 -11.62
N PHE A 5 -5.88 -16.29 -11.52
CA PHE A 5 -7.00 -16.61 -10.62
C PHE A 5 -8.29 -16.67 -11.44
N LEU A 6 -9.21 -17.57 -11.07
CA LEU A 6 -10.60 -17.47 -11.53
C LEU A 6 -11.21 -16.19 -10.99
N HIS A 7 -11.75 -15.35 -11.86
CA HIS A 7 -12.17 -14.01 -11.52
C HIS A 7 -13.69 -13.88 -11.55
N SER A 8 -14.22 -13.18 -10.55
CA SER A 8 -15.61 -12.73 -10.57
C SER A 8 -15.70 -11.29 -10.07
N PHE A 9 -16.60 -10.52 -10.68
CA PHE A 9 -16.78 -9.11 -10.39
C PHE A 9 -18.27 -8.78 -10.25
N ASP A 10 -18.62 -8.03 -9.22
CA ASP A 10 -19.99 -7.61 -8.91
C ASP A 10 -20.07 -6.07 -8.77
N PRO A 11 -20.82 -5.37 -9.64
CA PRO A 11 -21.59 -5.89 -10.78
C PRO A 11 -20.70 -6.22 -11.99
N SER A 12 -20.97 -7.34 -12.68
CA SER A 12 -20.10 -7.86 -13.76
C SER A 12 -19.85 -6.88 -14.91
N ALA A 13 -20.83 -6.01 -15.20
CA ALA A 13 -20.72 -4.97 -16.23
C ALA A 13 -19.60 -3.95 -15.96
N ASN A 14 -19.15 -3.81 -14.71
CA ASN A 14 -18.11 -2.88 -14.30
C ASN A 14 -16.73 -3.55 -14.17
N SER A 15 -16.59 -4.82 -14.57
CA SER A 15 -15.32 -5.52 -14.49
C SER A 15 -14.25 -4.82 -15.34
N PRO A 16 -13.07 -4.48 -14.78
CA PRO A 16 -11.96 -3.95 -15.57
C PRO A 16 -11.28 -5.04 -16.42
N ILE A 17 -11.65 -6.30 -16.21
CA ILE A 17 -11.03 -7.47 -16.84
C ILE A 17 -12.06 -8.13 -17.76
N THR A 18 -11.62 -8.48 -18.97
CA THR A 18 -12.38 -9.26 -19.94
C THR A 18 -12.11 -10.75 -19.73
N GLY A 19 -13.17 -11.56 -19.56
CA GLY A 19 -13.07 -13.01 -19.41
C GLY A 19 -13.21 -13.49 -17.96
N GLY A 20 -13.01 -14.80 -17.75
CA GLY A 20 -13.22 -15.46 -16.45
C GLY A 20 -11.98 -15.59 -15.57
N THR A 21 -10.85 -14.99 -15.97
CA THR A 21 -9.57 -15.11 -15.25
C THR A 21 -8.83 -13.79 -15.22
N VAL A 22 -8.08 -13.55 -14.14
CA VAL A 22 -7.20 -12.40 -13.95
C VAL A 22 -5.77 -12.85 -13.72
N ASP A 23 -4.80 -12.12 -14.30
CA ASP A 23 -3.37 -12.29 -14.04
C ASP A 23 -2.83 -11.23 -13.07
N LEU A 24 -1.89 -11.65 -12.23
CA LEU A 24 -1.04 -10.81 -11.39
C LEU A 24 0.41 -11.30 -11.45
N ASP A 25 1.38 -10.39 -11.50
CA ASP A 25 2.78 -10.77 -11.38
C ASP A 25 3.10 -11.11 -9.91
N VAL A 26 3.81 -12.22 -9.68
CA VAL A 26 4.29 -12.58 -8.33
C VAL A 26 5.15 -11.47 -7.72
N LEU A 27 5.98 -10.80 -8.50
CA LEU A 27 6.79 -9.67 -8.01
C LEU A 27 5.93 -8.48 -7.62
N GLU A 28 4.85 -8.19 -8.36
CA GLU A 28 3.89 -7.13 -7.98
C GLU A 28 3.19 -7.46 -6.65
N ILE A 29 2.85 -8.74 -6.43
CA ILE A 29 2.26 -9.21 -5.17
C ILE A 29 3.28 -9.10 -4.02
N GLU A 30 4.54 -9.46 -4.24
CA GLU A 30 5.61 -9.33 -3.23
C GLU A 30 5.88 -7.86 -2.89
N ASP A 31 5.98 -7.00 -3.89
CA ASP A 31 6.15 -5.55 -3.75
C ASP A 31 4.96 -4.89 -3.04
N ALA A 32 3.73 -5.36 -3.31
CA ALA A 32 2.54 -4.96 -2.56
C ALA A 32 2.60 -5.45 -1.12
N GLY A 33 3.09 -6.67 -0.89
CA GLY A 33 3.27 -7.25 0.44
C GLY A 33 4.30 -6.52 1.30
N ILE A 34 5.42 -6.09 0.72
CA ILE A 34 6.43 -5.27 1.42
C ILE A 34 5.78 -3.99 1.95
N ARG A 35 5.09 -3.26 1.09
CA ARG A 35 4.41 -2.01 1.47
C ARG A 35 3.29 -2.25 2.48
N GLU A 36 2.56 -3.35 2.34
CA GLU A 36 1.48 -3.76 3.24
C GLU A 36 1.99 -4.01 4.66
N VAL A 37 3.10 -4.76 4.79
CA VAL A 37 3.72 -5.02 6.10
C VAL A 37 4.23 -3.72 6.71
N LEU A 38 4.99 -2.92 5.95
CA LEU A 38 5.55 -1.67 6.47
C LEU A 38 4.45 -0.74 6.99
N GLN A 39 3.37 -0.57 6.24
CA GLN A 39 2.28 0.32 6.62
C GLN A 39 1.36 -0.25 7.70
N THR A 40 1.53 -1.51 8.11
CA THR A 40 0.80 -2.14 9.21
C THR A 40 1.61 -2.07 10.50
N PRO A 41 1.16 -1.34 11.53
CA PRO A 41 1.89 -1.23 12.80
C PRO A 41 2.18 -2.60 13.44
N GLY A 42 3.42 -2.82 13.87
CA GLY A 42 3.84 -4.02 14.60
C GLY A 42 4.05 -5.28 13.74
N ALA A 43 3.84 -5.21 12.42
CA ALA A 43 4.17 -6.30 11.52
C ALA A 43 5.66 -6.23 11.13
N ALA A 44 6.40 -7.31 11.36
CA ALA A 44 7.76 -7.49 10.86
C ALA A 44 7.82 -8.74 9.98
N TYR A 45 8.38 -8.63 8.78
CA TYR A 45 8.39 -9.72 7.81
C TYR A 45 9.74 -10.44 7.77
N GLY A 46 9.71 -11.72 8.15
CA GLY A 46 10.84 -12.64 8.29
C GLY A 46 11.55 -13.07 6.99
N ALA A 47 10.90 -12.97 5.83
CA ALA A 47 11.37 -13.68 4.64
C ALA A 47 11.02 -12.98 3.31
N TRP A 48 12.02 -12.78 2.48
CA TRP A 48 11.94 -12.02 1.22
C TRP A 48 12.04 -13.02 0.06
N SER A 49 10.94 -13.19 -0.68
CA SER A 49 10.61 -14.35 -1.55
C SER A 49 9.90 -15.50 -0.82
N ILE A 50 8.69 -15.23 -0.32
CA ILE A 50 7.85 -16.28 0.29
C ILE A 50 7.07 -17.02 -0.80
N LEU A 51 6.51 -16.30 -1.77
CA LEU A 51 5.51 -16.89 -2.65
C LEU A 51 6.12 -17.91 -3.59
N ASP A 52 7.26 -17.62 -4.23
CA ASP A 52 7.88 -18.55 -5.17
C ASP A 52 8.19 -19.95 -4.55
N LYS A 53 8.62 -19.98 -3.28
CA LYS A 53 8.88 -21.23 -2.56
C LYS A 53 7.61 -21.96 -2.12
N LEU A 54 6.54 -21.21 -1.82
CA LEU A 54 5.27 -21.78 -1.38
C LEU A 54 4.39 -22.23 -2.55
N LEU A 55 4.58 -21.67 -3.75
CA LEU A 55 3.77 -21.96 -4.93
C LEU A 55 4.33 -23.15 -5.72
N THR A 56 3.44 -23.89 -6.37
CA THR A 56 3.83 -24.97 -7.28
C THR A 56 4.75 -24.44 -8.40
N PRO A 57 5.88 -25.11 -8.68
CA PRO A 57 6.77 -24.70 -9.77
C PRO A 57 6.04 -24.91 -11.09
N THR A 58 5.55 -23.81 -11.66
CA THR A 58 4.73 -23.79 -12.87
C THR A 58 5.13 -22.57 -13.70
N GLY A 59 4.96 -22.57 -15.02
CA GLY A 59 5.36 -21.45 -15.91
C GLY A 59 4.42 -20.24 -15.84
N GLY A 60 4.73 -19.14 -16.54
CA GLY A 60 3.80 -17.99 -16.62
C GLY A 60 2.43 -18.39 -17.18
N GLY A 61 1.36 -17.77 -16.70
CA GLY A 61 -0.02 -18.04 -17.12
C GLY A 61 -0.70 -19.21 -16.40
N THR A 62 -0.03 -19.85 -15.44
CA THR A 62 -0.60 -20.94 -14.63
C THR A 62 -1.33 -20.41 -13.38
N PRO A 63 -2.27 -21.21 -12.82
CA PRO A 63 -3.01 -20.80 -11.63
C PRO A 63 -2.12 -20.56 -10.40
N PHE A 64 -2.50 -19.61 -9.55
CA PHE A 64 -1.84 -19.31 -8.28
C PHE A 64 -2.14 -20.39 -7.22
N ILE A 65 -1.39 -21.50 -7.24
CA ILE A 65 -1.63 -22.67 -6.39
C ILE A 65 -0.47 -22.89 -5.41
N PHE A 66 -0.80 -22.99 -4.12
CA PHE A 66 0.16 -23.38 -3.08
C PHE A 66 0.49 -24.88 -3.15
N ARG A 67 1.75 -25.23 -2.89
CA ARG A 67 2.21 -26.63 -2.77
C ARG A 67 1.48 -27.35 -1.64
N GLU A 68 1.33 -26.67 -0.51
CA GLU A 68 0.69 -27.16 0.71
C GLU A 68 -0.28 -26.12 1.29
N PRO A 69 -1.22 -26.54 2.16
CA PRO A 69 -2.03 -25.59 2.91
C PRO A 69 -1.17 -24.59 3.70
N LEU A 70 -1.68 -23.37 3.91
CA LEU A 70 -0.99 -22.27 4.62
C LEU A 70 -0.86 -22.53 6.13
N GLY A 71 -0.13 -23.57 6.51
CA GLY A 71 -0.03 -24.09 7.86
C GLY A 71 -1.02 -25.24 8.12
N GLN A 72 -0.85 -25.93 9.25
CA GLN A 72 -1.72 -27.04 9.67
C GLN A 72 -2.78 -26.58 10.68
N ALA A 73 -2.37 -25.77 11.65
CA ALA A 73 -3.24 -25.20 12.68
C ALA A 73 -4.20 -24.14 12.10
N ARG A 74 -5.44 -24.11 12.62
CA ARG A 74 -6.48 -23.19 12.16
C ARG A 74 -6.07 -21.73 12.28
N GLU A 75 -5.46 -21.34 13.40
CA GLU A 75 -5.07 -19.96 13.67
C GLU A 75 -3.99 -19.48 12.70
N VAL A 76 -2.98 -20.32 12.44
CA VAL A 76 -1.93 -20.06 11.47
C VAL A 76 -2.51 -19.90 10.06
N LYS A 77 -3.43 -20.79 9.66
CA LYS A 77 -4.14 -20.69 8.36
C LYS A 77 -4.90 -19.38 8.24
N VAL A 78 -5.66 -18.99 9.26
CA VAL A 78 -6.45 -17.76 9.24
C VAL A 78 -5.54 -16.54 9.14
N ALA A 79 -4.45 -16.49 9.92
CA ALA A 79 -3.52 -15.38 9.92
C ALA A 79 -2.79 -15.22 8.58
N LEU A 80 -2.19 -16.31 8.06
CA LEU A 80 -1.46 -16.28 6.78
C LEU A 80 -2.40 -16.02 5.60
N SER A 81 -3.60 -16.60 5.61
CA SER A 81 -4.61 -16.37 4.58
C SER A 81 -5.06 -14.90 4.58
N GLY A 82 -5.31 -14.32 5.75
CA GLY A 82 -5.64 -12.89 5.86
C GLY A 82 -4.53 -12.01 5.29
N LEU A 83 -3.28 -12.27 5.68
CA LEU A 83 -2.11 -11.51 5.24
C LEU A 83 -1.90 -11.59 3.72
N PHE A 84 -1.81 -12.80 3.15
CA PHE A 84 -1.63 -12.97 1.71
C PHE A 84 -2.84 -12.47 0.91
N GLY A 85 -4.03 -12.52 1.50
CA GLY A 85 -5.24 -11.94 0.90
C GLY A 85 -5.08 -10.45 0.68
N ARG A 86 -4.50 -9.73 1.64
CA ARG A 86 -4.19 -8.30 1.50
C ARG A 86 -3.11 -8.02 0.45
N PHE A 87 -2.09 -8.87 0.35
CA PHE A 87 -1.03 -8.71 -0.66
C PHE A 87 -1.60 -8.81 -2.08
N VAL A 88 -2.37 -9.87 -2.33
CA VAL A 88 -3.02 -10.11 -3.63
C VAL A 88 -4.04 -9.02 -3.93
N ALA A 89 -4.87 -8.63 -2.96
CA ALA A 89 -5.85 -7.57 -3.14
C ALA A 89 -5.20 -6.22 -3.45
N ARG A 90 -4.13 -5.84 -2.74
CA ARG A 90 -3.41 -4.60 -2.99
C ARG A 90 -2.74 -4.59 -4.37
N ALA A 91 -2.14 -5.70 -4.80
CA ALA A 91 -1.60 -5.83 -6.16
C ALA A 91 -2.71 -5.72 -7.23
N TYR A 92 -3.86 -6.34 -7.00
CA TYR A 92 -5.02 -6.23 -7.88
C TYR A 92 -5.55 -4.79 -7.98
N LEU A 93 -5.73 -4.12 -6.83
CA LEU A 93 -6.19 -2.72 -6.78
C LEU A 93 -5.21 -1.78 -7.50
N LYS A 94 -3.90 -2.04 -7.41
CA LYS A 94 -2.88 -1.31 -8.16
C LYS A 94 -3.02 -1.53 -9.66
N ARG A 95 -2.96 -2.79 -10.09
CA ARG A 95 -2.85 -3.15 -11.51
C ARG A 95 -4.14 -2.91 -12.28
N HIS A 96 -5.27 -3.29 -11.71
CA HIS A 96 -6.55 -3.36 -12.43
C HIS A 96 -7.53 -2.25 -12.03
N MET A 97 -7.31 -1.58 -10.89
CA MET A 97 -8.14 -0.43 -10.45
C MET A 97 -7.40 0.91 -10.48
N GLY A 98 -6.10 0.92 -10.83
CA GLY A 98 -5.31 2.14 -10.93
C GLY A 98 -5.06 2.87 -9.60
N LEU A 99 -5.32 2.21 -8.46
CA LEU A 99 -5.10 2.81 -7.14
C LEU A 99 -3.62 2.76 -6.78
N SER A 100 -3.06 3.82 -6.21
CA SER A 100 -1.61 3.88 -5.89
C SER A 100 -1.33 4.36 -4.47
N ILE A 101 -2.20 5.21 -3.94
CA ILE A 101 -2.10 5.77 -2.61
C ILE A 101 -2.99 4.94 -1.69
N PHE A 102 -2.42 4.37 -0.63
CA PHE A 102 -3.09 3.48 0.33
C PHE A 102 -2.83 3.96 1.75
N ALA A 103 -3.84 4.51 2.41
CA ALA A 103 -3.81 4.85 3.82
C ALA A 103 -4.43 3.71 4.63
N HIS A 104 -3.62 3.10 5.51
CA HIS A 104 -4.12 2.13 6.47
C HIS A 104 -4.80 2.83 7.62
N LEU A 105 -5.93 2.26 8.05
CA LEU A 105 -6.72 2.79 9.14
C LEU A 105 -6.31 2.13 10.46
N GLY A 106 -5.83 2.93 11.40
CA GLY A 106 -5.67 2.50 12.79
C GLY A 106 -7.00 2.51 13.55
N ASN A 107 -6.96 2.24 14.85
CA ASN A 107 -8.18 2.17 15.70
C ASN A 107 -8.81 3.54 16.06
N ARG A 108 -8.39 4.64 15.43
CA ARG A 108 -8.81 6.00 15.76
C ARG A 108 -9.49 6.68 14.56
N THR A 109 -10.34 7.66 14.83
CA THR A 109 -10.81 8.62 13.81
C THR A 109 -9.59 9.28 13.18
N ILE A 110 -9.58 9.42 11.87
CA ILE A 110 -8.48 10.03 11.11
C ILE A 110 -9.02 11.32 10.51
N ASP A 111 -8.42 12.44 10.88
CA ASP A 111 -8.65 13.72 10.23
C ASP A 111 -7.77 13.79 8.98
N LEU A 112 -8.41 14.04 7.83
CA LEU A 112 -7.71 14.24 6.56
C LEU A 112 -7.43 15.74 6.34
N ASP A 113 -8.35 16.61 6.77
CA ASP A 113 -8.13 18.05 6.89
C ASP A 113 -9.06 18.64 7.96
N GLY A 114 -8.49 19.05 9.09
CA GLY A 114 -9.22 19.60 10.23
C GLY A 114 -9.89 20.94 9.94
N ARG A 115 -9.27 21.79 9.10
CA ARG A 115 -9.80 23.11 8.69
C ARG A 115 -11.13 22.99 7.95
N ARG A 116 -11.25 22.01 7.05
CA ARG A 116 -12.46 21.71 6.26
C ARG A 116 -13.32 20.60 6.88
N LYS A 117 -12.97 20.12 8.08
CA LYS A 117 -13.66 19.04 8.80
C LYS A 117 -13.83 17.78 7.94
N ILE A 118 -12.79 17.45 7.17
CA ILE A 118 -12.72 16.24 6.35
C ILE A 118 -12.13 15.12 7.21
N GLN A 119 -12.92 14.09 7.48
CA GLN A 119 -12.57 13.04 8.43
C GLN A 119 -13.10 11.67 8.01
N VAL A 120 -12.42 10.63 8.48
CA VAL A 120 -12.86 9.24 8.43
C VAL A 120 -13.76 8.96 9.63
N LYS A 121 -15.07 8.89 9.37
CA LYS A 121 -16.08 8.66 10.40
C LYS A 121 -16.40 7.18 10.54
N ARG A 122 -16.24 6.64 11.74
CA ARG A 122 -16.69 5.29 12.07
C ARG A 122 -18.21 5.25 12.24
N LEU A 123 -18.88 4.32 11.58
CA LEU A 123 -20.33 4.11 11.62
C LEU A 123 -20.75 3.00 12.59
N SER A 124 -19.91 1.98 12.77
CA SER A 124 -20.23 0.84 13.65
C SER A 124 -19.00 0.25 14.33
N ARG A 125 -19.23 -0.53 15.39
CA ARG A 125 -18.18 -1.26 16.11
C ARG A 125 -17.58 -2.41 15.26
N GLY A 126 -16.40 -2.87 15.67
CA GLY A 126 -15.59 -3.89 14.98
C GLY A 126 -14.40 -3.31 14.22
N ASP A 127 -13.59 -4.18 13.64
CA ASP A 127 -12.40 -3.81 12.85
C ASP A 127 -12.75 -2.85 11.72
N LEU A 128 -11.88 -1.88 11.47
CA LEU A 128 -12.05 -0.96 10.34
C LEU A 128 -11.67 -1.64 9.02
N PRO A 129 -12.07 -1.08 7.87
CA PRO A 129 -11.55 -1.52 6.58
C PRO A 129 -10.02 -1.45 6.52
N ASP A 130 -9.40 -2.32 5.72
CA ASP A 130 -7.95 -2.36 5.54
C ASP A 130 -7.40 -1.00 5.03
N TRP A 131 -8.06 -0.38 4.05
CA TRP A 131 -7.55 0.84 3.41
C TRP A 131 -8.62 1.89 3.08
N ILE A 132 -8.19 3.15 3.09
CA ILE A 132 -8.70 4.19 2.18
C ILE A 132 -7.63 4.41 1.12
N ALA A 133 -8.03 4.42 -0.15
CA ALA A 133 -7.12 4.48 -1.27
C ALA A 133 -7.62 5.42 -2.37
N CYS A 134 -6.70 5.90 -3.19
CA CYS A 134 -7.02 6.67 -4.39
C CYS A 134 -5.97 6.45 -5.49
N ALA A 135 -6.32 6.90 -6.70
CA ALA A 135 -5.40 6.93 -7.83
C ALA A 135 -4.40 8.09 -7.70
N ALA A 136 -3.27 7.97 -8.40
CA ALA A 136 -2.18 8.95 -8.41
C ALA A 136 -2.60 10.33 -8.91
N ASP A 137 -3.62 10.38 -9.77
CA ASP A 137 -4.21 11.60 -10.30
C ASP A 137 -5.24 12.24 -9.35
N PHE A 138 -5.28 11.81 -8.08
CA PHE A 138 -6.23 12.27 -7.07
C PHE A 138 -7.67 12.11 -7.55
N SER A 139 -7.97 10.91 -8.04
CA SER A 139 -9.32 10.47 -8.37
C SER A 139 -9.63 9.15 -7.67
N SER A 140 -10.85 8.64 -7.87
CA SER A 140 -11.24 7.29 -7.45
C SER A 140 -11.06 7.05 -5.95
N LEU A 141 -11.55 7.97 -5.12
CA LEU A 141 -11.57 7.81 -3.67
C LEU A 141 -12.32 6.52 -3.29
N THR A 142 -11.60 5.60 -2.67
CA THR A 142 -12.03 4.21 -2.50
C THR A 142 -11.81 3.73 -1.07
N ILE A 143 -12.82 3.10 -0.47
CA ILE A 143 -12.65 2.31 0.76
C ILE A 143 -12.51 0.85 0.34
N ALA A 144 -11.43 0.19 0.76
CA ALA A 144 -11.13 -1.17 0.34
C ALA A 144 -10.93 -2.12 1.53
N GLU A 145 -11.39 -3.35 1.38
CA GLU A 145 -11.23 -4.43 2.35
C GLU A 145 -10.91 -5.75 1.63
N ALA A 146 -9.96 -6.52 2.18
CA ALA A 146 -9.56 -7.80 1.63
C ALA A 146 -9.70 -8.95 2.65
N LYS A 147 -10.15 -10.11 2.15
CA LYS A 147 -10.20 -11.36 2.94
C LYS A 147 -9.61 -12.51 2.14
N GLY A 148 -8.62 -13.21 2.69
CA GLY A 148 -8.22 -14.52 2.20
C GLY A 148 -9.06 -15.64 2.83
N CYS A 149 -9.33 -16.72 2.10
CA CYS A 149 -10.06 -17.88 2.62
C CYS A 149 -9.63 -19.22 1.99
N HIS A 150 -10.01 -20.30 2.68
CA HIS A 150 -9.85 -21.70 2.24
C HIS A 150 -11.21 -22.42 2.15
N ASP A 151 -12.29 -21.66 2.04
CA ASP A 151 -13.66 -22.17 2.12
C ASP A 151 -13.96 -23.08 0.92
N ARG A 152 -14.30 -24.35 1.17
CA ARG A 152 -14.59 -25.33 0.09
C ARG A 152 -15.74 -24.90 -0.82
N GLY A 153 -16.68 -24.11 -0.28
CA GLY A 153 -17.85 -23.62 -1.02
C GLY A 153 -17.60 -22.37 -1.89
N GLY A 154 -16.36 -21.88 -1.97
CA GLY A 154 -16.03 -20.68 -2.75
C GLY A 154 -15.81 -19.42 -1.89
N PRO A 155 -15.47 -18.29 -2.55
CA PRO A 155 -15.10 -17.04 -1.87
C PRO A 155 -16.27 -16.21 -1.32
N GLU A 156 -17.52 -16.55 -1.65
CA GLU A 156 -18.71 -15.72 -1.40
C GLU A 156 -18.86 -15.30 0.07
N LYS A 157 -18.73 -16.25 1.01
CA LYS A 157 -18.81 -15.94 2.45
C LYS A 157 -17.70 -14.98 2.92
N ALA A 158 -16.51 -15.09 2.34
CA ALA A 158 -15.41 -14.17 2.64
C ALA A 158 -15.66 -12.79 2.05
N LEU A 159 -16.23 -12.74 0.84
CA LEU A 159 -16.61 -11.50 0.17
C LEU A 159 -17.70 -10.74 0.93
N ASP A 160 -18.72 -11.44 1.44
CA ASP A 160 -19.76 -10.80 2.25
C ASP A 160 -19.23 -10.25 3.57
N ARG A 161 -18.28 -10.94 4.21
CA ARG A 161 -17.59 -10.44 5.40
C ARG A 161 -16.74 -9.20 5.09
N ALA A 162 -16.00 -9.23 3.98
CA ALA A 162 -15.22 -8.09 3.51
C ALA A 162 -16.13 -6.88 3.26
N TRP A 163 -17.25 -7.11 2.57
CA TRP A 163 -18.25 -6.08 2.27
C TRP A 163 -18.88 -5.48 3.53
N ALA A 164 -19.25 -6.31 4.50
CA ALA A 164 -19.78 -5.84 5.78
C ALA A 164 -18.76 -4.99 6.55
N GLN A 165 -17.47 -5.28 6.43
CA GLN A 165 -16.40 -4.51 7.08
C GLN A 165 -16.12 -3.19 6.34
N ALA A 166 -16.10 -3.18 5.00
CA ALA A 166 -15.96 -1.98 4.17
C ALA A 166 -17.02 -0.90 4.46
N LYS A 167 -18.21 -1.30 4.93
CA LYS A 167 -19.33 -0.42 5.31
C LYS A 167 -19.20 0.21 6.70
N ARG A 168 -18.16 -0.10 7.47
CA ARG A 168 -18.05 0.35 8.88
C ARG A 168 -17.58 1.80 9.02
N ILE A 169 -17.16 2.43 7.94
CA ILE A 169 -16.72 3.83 7.92
C ILE A 169 -17.39 4.59 6.78
N ASP A 170 -17.42 5.90 6.90
CA ASP A 170 -17.64 6.85 5.81
C ASP A 170 -16.52 7.89 5.82
N ILE A 171 -16.32 8.54 4.68
CA ILE A 171 -15.57 9.79 4.63
C ILE A 171 -16.60 10.92 4.66
N THR A 172 -16.39 11.89 5.54
CA THR A 172 -17.30 13.03 5.67
C THR A 172 -16.56 14.35 5.53
N ALA A 173 -17.17 15.32 4.87
CA ALA A 173 -16.74 16.72 4.85
C ALA A 173 -17.86 17.57 5.44
N ASN A 174 -17.54 18.44 6.40
CA ASN A 174 -18.54 19.28 7.09
C ASN A 174 -19.74 18.49 7.64
N GLY A 175 -19.54 17.22 8.01
CA GLY A 175 -20.59 16.33 8.53
C GLY A 175 -21.41 15.59 7.47
N HIS A 176 -21.26 15.92 6.19
CA HIS A 176 -21.92 15.27 5.07
C HIS A 176 -21.07 14.14 4.51
N ARG A 177 -21.73 13.06 4.07
CA ARG A 177 -21.07 11.87 3.52
C ARG A 177 -20.56 12.15 2.10
N VAL A 178 -19.28 11.92 1.87
CA VAL A 178 -18.63 12.10 0.56
C VAL A 178 -18.86 10.86 -0.32
N THR A 179 -18.97 11.08 -1.64
CA THR A 179 -19.01 10.00 -2.62
C THR A 179 -17.72 9.20 -2.61
N VAL A 180 -17.82 7.87 -2.50
CA VAL A 180 -16.68 6.96 -2.49
C VAL A 180 -17.01 5.69 -3.28
N LYS A 181 -16.01 5.09 -3.92
CA LYS A 181 -16.10 3.68 -4.29
C LYS A 181 -15.91 2.82 -3.06
N ARG A 182 -16.51 1.63 -3.04
CA ARG A 182 -16.25 0.64 -2.00
C ARG A 182 -15.97 -0.70 -2.61
N ILE A 183 -14.77 -1.20 -2.35
CA ILE A 183 -14.29 -2.43 -2.94
C ILE A 183 -14.07 -3.46 -1.85
N ALA A 184 -14.78 -4.58 -1.95
CA ALA A 184 -14.49 -5.78 -1.18
C ALA A 184 -13.84 -6.82 -2.07
N ILE A 185 -12.73 -7.42 -1.61
CA ILE A 185 -11.99 -8.43 -2.35
C ILE A 185 -11.89 -9.70 -1.49
N ALA A 186 -12.24 -10.83 -2.08
CA ALA A 186 -12.05 -12.14 -1.49
C ALA A 186 -11.11 -12.99 -2.34
N THR A 187 -10.02 -13.45 -1.73
CA THR A 187 -9.09 -14.40 -2.36
C THR A 187 -9.33 -15.79 -1.80
N ARG A 188 -9.66 -16.77 -2.65
CA ARG A 188 -9.72 -18.18 -2.26
C ARG A 188 -8.49 -18.90 -2.78
N TRP A 189 -7.78 -19.58 -1.89
CA TRP A 189 -6.54 -20.26 -2.24
C TRP A 189 -6.77 -21.63 -2.87
N GLY A 190 -6.04 -21.93 -3.95
CA GLY A 190 -5.87 -23.28 -4.49
C GLY A 190 -4.71 -24.01 -3.81
N VAL A 191 -4.85 -25.32 -3.57
CA VAL A 191 -3.80 -26.15 -2.96
C VAL A 191 -3.60 -27.43 -3.78
N ALA A 192 -2.35 -27.78 -4.07
CA ALA A 192 -2.00 -28.93 -4.90
C ALA A 192 -2.13 -30.29 -4.18
N SER A 193 -1.73 -30.37 -2.91
CA SER A 193 -1.64 -31.63 -2.17
C SER A 193 -2.99 -32.14 -1.66
N THR A 194 -3.78 -31.27 -1.01
CA THR A 194 -5.10 -31.60 -0.47
C THR A 194 -5.98 -30.34 -0.39
N GLY A 195 -7.18 -30.40 -0.97
CA GLY A 195 -8.15 -29.30 -0.94
C GLY A 195 -8.61 -28.87 -2.34
N PRO A 196 -9.39 -27.78 -2.44
CA PRO A 196 -9.78 -27.25 -3.73
C PRO A 196 -8.54 -26.78 -4.52
N THR A 197 -8.42 -27.19 -5.77
CA THR A 197 -7.25 -26.91 -6.62
C THR A 197 -7.30 -25.54 -7.29
N GLU A 198 -8.51 -25.00 -7.48
CA GLU A 198 -8.69 -23.70 -8.13
C GLU A 198 -8.39 -22.55 -7.16
N ALA A 199 -7.82 -21.46 -7.67
CA ALA A 199 -7.67 -20.21 -6.95
C ALA A 199 -8.67 -19.19 -7.50
N HIS A 200 -9.32 -18.42 -6.63
CA HIS A 200 -10.30 -17.40 -7.02
C HIS A 200 -9.91 -16.03 -6.49
N LEU A 201 -10.25 -15.01 -7.26
CA LEU A 201 -10.25 -13.62 -6.85
C LEU A 201 -11.62 -13.01 -7.19
N SER A 202 -12.43 -12.81 -6.16
CA SER A 202 -13.78 -12.27 -6.29
C SER A 202 -13.85 -10.86 -5.75
N VAL A 203 -14.47 -9.95 -6.51
CA VAL A 203 -14.50 -8.53 -6.20
C VAL A 203 -15.94 -8.03 -6.24
N ARG A 204 -16.29 -7.18 -5.28
CA ARG A 204 -17.53 -6.42 -5.23
C ARG A 204 -17.18 -4.94 -5.16
N ASP A 205 -17.57 -4.18 -6.19
CA ASP A 205 -17.35 -2.73 -6.33
C ASP A 205 -18.62 -2.02 -6.83
N PRO A 206 -19.68 -1.96 -6.02
CA PRO A 206 -20.83 -1.14 -6.32
C PRO A 206 -20.48 0.33 -6.08
N VAL A 207 -21.07 1.21 -6.90
CA VAL A 207 -21.02 2.66 -6.66
C VAL A 207 -21.74 2.96 -5.35
N ASP A 208 -21.10 3.71 -4.45
CA ASP A 208 -21.71 4.17 -3.21
C ASP A 208 -21.81 5.71 -3.17
N GLY A 209 -23.03 6.20 -3.42
CA GLY A 209 -23.32 7.62 -3.57
C GLY A 209 -23.19 8.42 -2.28
N GLY A 210 -22.66 9.63 -2.41
CA GLY A 210 -22.66 10.67 -1.39
C GLY A 210 -22.72 12.04 -2.04
N GLU A 211 -22.27 13.06 -1.33
CA GLU A 211 -22.08 14.39 -1.88
C GLU A 211 -20.78 14.48 -2.68
N SER A 212 -20.78 15.29 -3.73
CA SER A 212 -19.57 15.68 -4.44
C SER A 212 -18.90 16.82 -3.69
N LEU A 213 -17.58 16.79 -3.62
CA LEU A 213 -16.80 17.85 -3.00
C LEU A 213 -16.54 19.00 -3.98
N GLY A 214 -16.32 20.20 -3.44
CA GLY A 214 -15.73 21.28 -4.21
C GLY A 214 -14.24 21.00 -4.51
N PRO A 215 -13.65 21.63 -5.54
CA PRO A 215 -12.25 21.37 -5.92
C PRO A 215 -11.23 21.55 -4.78
N GLU A 216 -11.43 22.56 -3.92
CA GLU A 216 -10.54 22.81 -2.78
C GLU A 216 -10.66 21.75 -1.68
N GLU A 217 -11.88 21.25 -1.43
CA GLU A 217 -12.10 20.17 -0.46
C GLU A 217 -11.56 18.84 -1.00
N GLU A 218 -11.68 18.62 -2.30
CA GLU A 218 -11.12 17.47 -2.99
C GLU A 218 -9.59 17.44 -2.90
N ASP A 219 -8.93 18.55 -3.24
CA ASP A 219 -7.47 18.67 -3.10
C ASP A 219 -7.03 18.48 -1.63
N ALA A 220 -7.71 19.10 -0.67
CA ALA A 220 -7.40 18.92 0.76
C ALA A 220 -7.56 17.46 1.21
N LEU A 221 -8.64 16.79 0.77
CA LEU A 221 -8.90 15.39 1.07
C LEU A 221 -7.76 14.49 0.56
N PHE A 222 -7.36 14.65 -0.70
CA PHE A 222 -6.35 13.77 -1.31
C PHE A 222 -4.95 14.06 -0.78
N VAL A 223 -4.61 15.33 -0.51
CA VAL A 223 -3.36 15.68 0.17
C VAL A 223 -3.32 15.06 1.57
N GLY A 224 -4.42 15.15 2.33
CA GLY A 224 -4.55 14.50 3.65
C GLY A 224 -4.38 12.98 3.57
N LEU A 225 -4.97 12.35 2.57
CA LEU A 225 -4.84 10.90 2.33
C LEU A 225 -3.39 10.52 1.98
N LEU A 226 -2.73 11.32 1.15
CA LEU A 226 -1.34 11.10 0.77
C LEU A 226 -0.38 11.28 1.95
N ARG A 227 -0.62 12.27 2.83
CA ARG A 227 0.09 12.40 4.12
C ARG A 227 -0.02 11.12 4.94
N GLN A 228 -1.23 10.58 5.09
CA GLN A 228 -1.44 9.36 5.84
C GLN A 228 -0.73 8.16 5.19
N HIS A 229 -0.78 8.03 3.87
CA HIS A 229 -0.07 7.00 3.13
C HIS A 229 1.45 7.04 3.39
N ILE A 230 2.07 8.22 3.22
CA ILE A 230 3.51 8.40 3.41
C ILE A 230 3.89 8.21 4.88
N ALA A 231 3.14 8.80 5.81
CA ALA A 231 3.39 8.66 7.24
C ALA A 231 3.37 7.19 7.68
N ASN A 232 2.40 6.40 7.19
CA ASN A 232 2.36 4.97 7.46
C ASN A 232 3.59 4.23 6.91
N LEU A 233 4.13 4.68 5.78
CA LEU A 233 5.26 4.02 5.12
C LEU A 233 6.61 4.36 5.78
N ILE A 234 6.85 5.62 6.10
CA ILE A 234 8.16 6.08 6.60
C ILE A 234 8.36 5.88 8.10
N ARG A 235 7.28 5.81 8.88
CA ARG A 235 7.34 5.55 10.33
C ARG A 235 8.11 4.27 10.70
N PRO A 236 7.81 3.08 10.16
CA PRO A 236 8.56 1.86 10.46
C PRO A 236 10.01 1.90 9.94
N LEU A 237 10.34 2.85 9.05
CA LEU A 237 11.66 3.02 8.46
C LEU A 237 12.58 3.94 9.29
N GLY A 238 12.15 4.30 10.51
CA GLY A 238 12.92 5.15 11.42
C GLY A 238 12.51 6.63 11.41
N HIS A 239 11.55 7.04 10.58
CA HIS A 239 11.14 8.44 10.42
C HIS A 239 9.86 8.77 11.20
N ALA A 240 9.77 8.31 12.45
CA ALA A 240 8.55 8.44 13.26
C ALA A 240 8.16 9.91 13.51
N GLU A 241 9.13 10.78 13.83
CA GLU A 241 8.87 12.19 14.09
C GLU A 241 8.33 12.93 12.86
N LEU A 242 8.91 12.65 11.68
CA LEU A 242 8.42 13.21 10.42
C LEU A 242 7.01 12.66 10.10
N ALA A 243 6.77 11.36 10.33
CA ALA A 243 5.44 10.78 10.15
C ALA A 243 4.38 11.41 11.08
N ASP A 244 4.74 11.67 12.35
CA ASP A 244 3.88 12.37 13.31
C ASP A 244 3.62 13.81 12.87
N ALA A 245 4.65 14.52 12.40
CA ALA A 245 4.51 15.88 11.88
C ALA A 245 3.54 15.94 10.68
N LEU A 246 3.67 15.01 9.72
CA LEU A 246 2.76 14.91 8.57
C LEU A 246 1.31 14.66 8.98
N GLN A 247 1.07 13.78 9.96
CA GLN A 247 -0.28 13.48 10.47
C GLN A 247 -0.87 14.67 11.25
N ASN A 248 -0.04 15.40 11.98
CA ASN A 248 -0.48 16.55 12.76
C ASN A 248 -0.89 17.74 11.89
N ILE A 249 -0.28 17.94 10.71
CA ILE A 249 -0.70 19.00 9.78
C ILE A 249 -2.20 18.81 9.42
N SER A 250 -2.65 17.58 9.25
CA SER A 250 -4.04 17.27 8.88
C SER A 250 -5.06 17.46 10.00
N SER A 251 -4.65 17.55 11.27
CA SER A 251 -5.58 17.48 12.42
C SER A 251 -6.04 18.84 12.97
N LEU A 252 -5.33 19.93 12.66
CA LEU A 252 -5.64 21.23 13.27
C LEU A 252 -6.76 22.00 12.52
N PRO A 253 -7.62 22.73 13.26
CA PRO A 253 -8.79 23.41 12.68
C PRO A 253 -8.53 24.82 12.14
N SER A 254 -7.32 25.38 12.30
CA SER A 254 -7.01 26.79 11.94
C SER A 254 -5.66 26.93 11.25
N GLU A 255 -5.58 27.84 10.26
CA GLU A 255 -4.35 28.13 9.49
C GLU A 255 -3.21 28.67 10.36
N GLU A 256 -3.51 29.59 11.28
CA GLU A 256 -2.53 30.16 12.20
C GLU A 256 -1.88 29.09 13.09
N ALA A 257 -2.67 28.08 13.49
CA ALA A 257 -2.19 26.97 14.30
C ALA A 257 -1.40 25.93 13.47
N THR A 258 -1.66 25.84 12.16
CA THR A 258 -0.92 24.93 11.26
C THR A 258 0.46 25.45 10.86
N SER A 259 0.69 26.76 10.82
CA SER A 259 1.98 27.33 10.33
C SER A 259 3.21 26.75 11.05
N GLY A 260 3.14 26.62 12.38
CA GLY A 260 4.23 26.02 13.17
C GLY A 260 4.43 24.53 12.90
N LEU A 261 3.37 23.80 12.53
CA LEU A 261 3.48 22.39 12.13
C LEU A 261 4.13 22.22 10.76
N HIS A 262 3.81 23.11 9.81
CA HIS A 262 4.48 23.13 8.51
C HIS A 262 5.98 23.41 8.66
N GLU A 263 6.36 24.41 9.46
CA GLU A 263 7.77 24.72 9.72
C GLU A 263 8.50 23.57 10.43
N ASN A 264 7.87 22.95 11.43
CA ASN A 264 8.40 21.77 12.09
C ASN A 264 8.60 20.59 11.11
N ALA A 265 7.61 20.31 10.26
CA ALA A 265 7.70 19.24 9.27
C ALA A 265 8.80 19.52 8.22
N ARG A 266 8.97 20.77 7.78
CA ARG A 266 10.09 21.18 6.91
C ARG A 266 11.43 20.94 7.59
N THR A 267 11.56 21.35 8.84
CA THR A 267 12.80 21.18 9.61
C THR A 267 13.16 19.71 9.78
N LEU A 268 12.19 18.87 10.15
CA LEU A 268 12.39 17.41 10.26
C LEU A 268 12.75 16.78 8.92
N LEU A 269 12.10 17.22 7.85
CA LEU A 269 12.43 16.81 6.49
C LEU A 269 13.89 17.17 6.14
N ASP A 270 14.31 18.40 6.43
CA ASP A 270 15.67 18.90 6.20
C ASP A 270 16.74 18.11 6.95
N LEU A 271 16.45 17.69 8.18
CA LEU A 271 17.34 16.86 9.00
C LEU A 271 17.35 15.38 8.59
N THR A 272 16.38 14.94 7.81
CA THR A 272 16.27 13.52 7.41
C THR A 272 17.33 13.18 6.38
N LYS A 273 18.15 12.16 6.69
CA LYS A 273 19.17 11.63 5.78
C LYS A 273 18.53 11.06 4.52
N GLU A 274 19.07 11.47 3.38
CA GLU A 274 18.64 11.01 2.06
C GLU A 274 19.37 9.73 1.65
N TYR A 275 18.67 8.89 0.90
CA TYR A 275 19.27 7.84 0.10
C TYR A 275 19.49 8.38 -1.33
N GLU A 276 20.75 8.41 -1.73
CA GLU A 276 21.15 8.78 -3.09
C GLU A 276 20.82 7.62 -4.04
N ALA A 277 19.71 7.75 -4.76
CA ALA A 277 19.40 6.88 -5.89
C ALA A 277 20.01 7.46 -7.17
N GLU A 278 20.05 6.68 -8.26
CA GLU A 278 20.41 7.24 -9.56
C GLU A 278 19.53 8.46 -9.87
N PRO A 279 20.07 9.53 -10.49
CA PRO A 279 19.27 10.70 -10.86
C PRO A 279 18.09 10.38 -11.81
N SER A 280 18.16 9.25 -12.50
CA SER A 280 17.09 8.67 -13.32
C SER A 280 15.90 8.15 -12.50
N VAL A 281 16.15 7.80 -11.22
CA VAL A 281 15.20 7.24 -10.25
C VAL A 281 14.62 8.35 -9.37
N SER A 282 15.46 9.18 -8.75
CA SER A 282 15.00 10.36 -8.01
C SER A 282 16.06 11.48 -8.03
N PRO A 283 15.80 12.61 -8.73
CA PRO A 283 16.75 13.72 -8.82
C PRO A 283 17.07 14.38 -7.47
N GLU A 284 16.10 14.44 -6.55
CA GLU A 284 16.22 15.09 -5.23
C GLU A 284 16.30 14.05 -4.09
N GLY A 285 16.69 12.82 -4.42
CA GLY A 285 16.90 11.76 -3.44
C GLY A 285 15.62 11.10 -2.91
N LEU A 286 15.79 10.07 -2.08
CA LEU A 286 14.70 9.33 -1.45
C LEU A 286 14.80 9.40 0.07
N ILE A 287 13.65 9.41 0.74
CA ILE A 287 13.52 9.26 2.19
C ILE A 287 12.94 7.88 2.46
N GLY A 288 13.62 7.12 3.32
CA GLY A 288 13.22 5.76 3.57
C GLY A 288 14.24 5.01 4.43
N GLY A 289 14.25 3.70 4.29
CA GLY A 289 15.11 2.83 5.08
C GLY A 289 15.38 1.51 4.40
N VAL A 290 16.45 0.85 4.86
CA VAL A 290 16.79 -0.49 4.42
C VAL A 290 15.93 -1.48 5.21
N VAL A 291 15.28 -2.38 4.48
CA VAL A 291 14.46 -3.44 5.04
C VAL A 291 15.08 -4.78 4.70
N THR A 292 15.18 -5.63 5.72
CA THR A 292 15.75 -6.97 5.63
C THR A 292 14.73 -8.01 6.05
N ARG A 293 15.11 -9.28 5.96
CA ARG A 293 14.37 -10.40 6.59
C ARG A 293 14.11 -10.22 8.08
N ALA A 294 14.92 -9.46 8.82
CA ALA A 294 14.66 -9.23 10.24
C ALA A 294 13.69 -8.05 10.48
N GLY A 295 13.27 -7.36 9.42
CA GLY A 295 12.54 -6.09 9.48
C GLY A 295 13.40 -4.90 9.04
N PRO A 296 12.87 -3.68 9.21
CA PRO A 296 13.60 -2.43 8.95
C PRO A 296 14.84 -2.32 9.82
N LEU A 297 15.95 -1.87 9.24
CA LEU A 297 17.13 -1.46 9.99
C LEU A 297 16.88 -0.05 10.52
N SER A 298 16.61 0.05 11.81
CA SER A 298 16.24 1.29 12.50
C SER A 298 17.43 2.23 12.76
N GLU A 299 18.66 1.77 12.58
CA GLU A 299 19.87 2.58 12.82
C GLU A 299 20.52 3.04 11.51
N ALA A 300 20.97 4.29 11.54
CA ALA A 300 21.47 5.03 10.40
C ALA A 300 22.67 4.34 9.75
N GLY A 301 22.47 3.93 8.49
CA GLY A 301 23.53 3.63 7.55
C GLY A 301 24.14 2.25 7.72
N SER A 302 23.48 1.22 7.15
CA SER A 302 24.21 0.04 6.70
C SER A 302 25.30 0.52 5.74
N SER A 303 26.57 0.30 6.06
CA SER A 303 27.65 0.56 5.11
C SER A 303 27.45 -0.34 3.87
N ASN A 304 28.06 0.00 2.73
CA ASN A 304 28.04 -0.89 1.56
C ASN A 304 28.56 -2.29 1.93
N THR A 305 29.56 -2.36 2.81
CA THR A 305 30.09 -3.62 3.36
C THR A 305 29.03 -4.42 4.13
N ASP A 306 28.20 -3.75 4.96
CA ASP A 306 27.11 -4.42 5.67
C ASP A 306 26.04 -4.90 4.69
N GLN A 307 25.72 -4.12 3.66
CA GLN A 307 24.77 -4.52 2.62
C GLN A 307 25.27 -5.73 1.83
N GLU A 308 26.54 -5.76 1.46
CA GLU A 308 27.18 -6.92 0.82
C GLU A 308 27.17 -8.15 1.75
N MET A 309 27.45 -7.97 3.04
CA MET A 309 27.39 -9.04 4.03
C MET A 309 25.97 -9.59 4.19
N LEU A 310 24.95 -8.72 4.27
CA LEU A 310 23.55 -9.09 4.33
C LEU A 310 23.11 -9.83 3.04
N ALA A 311 23.57 -9.38 1.87
CA ALA A 311 23.33 -10.05 0.60
C ALA A 311 23.94 -11.47 0.58
N ARG A 312 25.20 -11.61 1.04
CA ARG A 312 25.89 -12.92 1.18
C ARG A 312 25.20 -13.85 2.16
N LEU A 313 24.59 -13.32 3.21
CA LEU A 313 23.78 -14.07 4.16
C LEU A 313 22.38 -14.42 3.61
N ASN A 314 22.13 -14.20 2.32
CA ASN A 314 20.83 -14.39 1.67
C ASN A 314 19.69 -13.60 2.33
N LEU A 315 20.00 -12.50 3.03
CA LEU A 315 19.00 -11.66 3.67
C LEU A 315 18.37 -10.64 2.71
N ARG A 316 18.93 -10.51 1.50
CA ARG A 316 18.43 -9.72 0.36
C ARG A 316 17.83 -8.37 0.80
N PRO A 317 18.67 -7.47 1.32
CA PRO A 317 18.20 -6.16 1.73
C PRO A 317 17.58 -5.41 0.54
N VAL A 318 16.55 -4.61 0.80
CA VAL A 318 16.07 -3.61 -0.16
C VAL A 318 15.96 -2.28 0.54
N PHE A 319 16.16 -1.20 -0.18
CA PHE A 319 15.71 0.12 0.25
C PHE A 319 14.24 0.31 -0.13
N VAL A 320 13.44 0.78 0.81
CA VAL A 320 12.07 1.26 0.55
C VAL A 320 12.02 2.72 0.91
N GLY A 321 11.46 3.56 0.05
CA GLY A 321 11.37 5.00 0.31
C GLY A 321 10.39 5.75 -0.57
N VAL A 322 10.34 7.05 -0.35
CA VAL A 322 9.51 8.02 -1.08
C VAL A 322 10.38 9.17 -1.57
N GLU A 323 9.99 9.80 -2.67
CA GLU A 323 10.67 10.99 -3.18
C GLU A 323 10.62 12.12 -2.15
N ARG A 324 11.79 12.68 -1.81
CA ARG A 324 11.89 13.80 -0.86
C ARG A 324 11.05 15.00 -1.30
N ASP A 325 11.07 15.30 -2.58
CA ASP A 325 10.27 16.37 -3.18
C ASP A 325 8.78 16.21 -3.04
N LEU A 326 8.30 14.97 -3.13
CA LEU A 326 6.89 14.70 -2.93
C LEU A 326 6.53 15.03 -1.48
N VAL A 327 7.36 14.59 -0.52
CA VAL A 327 7.18 14.93 0.90
C VAL A 327 7.18 16.44 1.10
N ARG A 328 8.11 17.17 0.46
CA ARG A 328 8.15 18.64 0.49
C ARG A 328 6.85 19.26 -0.03
N ALA A 329 6.41 18.88 -1.23
CA ALA A 329 5.21 19.42 -1.85
C ALA A 329 3.94 19.14 -1.01
N ILE A 330 3.89 18.01 -0.31
CA ILE A 330 2.82 17.66 0.62
C ILE A 330 2.88 18.50 1.89
N VAL A 331 4.07 18.74 2.43
CA VAL A 331 4.26 19.65 3.55
C VAL A 331 3.82 21.05 3.14
N ASP A 332 4.10 21.49 1.92
CA ASP A 332 3.79 22.86 1.46
C ASP A 332 2.36 23.04 0.94
N GLU A 333 1.54 21.99 0.89
CA GLU A 333 0.17 22.03 0.36
C GLU A 333 0.09 22.55 -1.07
N GLU A 334 0.90 21.96 -1.96
CA GLU A 334 0.95 22.32 -3.38
C GLU A 334 0.30 21.23 -4.28
N PRO A 335 -1.05 21.10 -4.34
CA PRO A 335 -1.73 20.04 -5.08
C PRO A 335 -1.25 19.86 -6.52
N GLN A 336 -0.96 20.96 -7.22
CA GLN A 336 -0.59 20.89 -8.64
C GLN A 336 0.84 20.40 -8.83
N ARG A 337 1.75 20.76 -7.91
CA ARG A 337 3.09 20.18 -7.89
C ARG A 337 3.04 18.70 -7.54
N ILE A 338 2.20 18.31 -6.58
CA ILE A 338 1.99 16.92 -6.19
C ILE A 338 1.48 16.09 -7.39
N ARG A 339 0.39 16.51 -8.03
CA ARG A 339 -0.16 15.83 -9.22
C ARG A 339 0.88 15.71 -10.34
N THR A 340 1.64 16.78 -10.58
CA THR A 340 2.73 16.77 -11.58
C THR A 340 3.76 15.71 -11.22
N LYS A 341 4.24 15.66 -9.97
CA LYS A 341 5.22 14.66 -9.54
C LYS A 341 4.68 13.23 -9.68
N LEU A 342 3.47 12.96 -9.17
CA LEU A 342 2.84 11.64 -9.24
C LEU A 342 2.63 11.15 -10.69
N ALA A 343 2.37 12.06 -11.64
CA ALA A 343 2.28 11.72 -13.06
C ALA A 343 3.63 11.35 -13.70
N HIS A 344 4.74 11.96 -13.24
CA HIS A 344 6.07 11.77 -13.81
C HIS A 344 6.81 10.53 -13.27
N SER A 345 6.35 9.90 -12.19
CA SER A 345 6.95 8.71 -11.54
C SER A 345 6.90 7.41 -12.38
N SER A 346 6.74 7.49 -13.69
CA SER A 346 6.27 6.40 -14.56
C SER A 346 7.36 5.61 -15.31
N ARG A 347 8.63 5.63 -14.88
CA ARG A 347 9.67 4.78 -15.50
C ARG A 347 10.39 3.91 -14.47
N PRO A 348 10.04 2.61 -14.38
CA PRO A 348 10.86 1.68 -13.64
C PRO A 348 12.22 1.57 -14.33
N ALA A 349 13.30 1.83 -13.58
CA ALA A 349 14.60 1.27 -13.96
C ALA A 349 14.50 -0.25 -13.75
N GLU A 350 15.19 -1.04 -14.56
CA GLU A 350 15.09 -2.51 -14.58
C GLU A 350 15.29 -3.15 -13.19
N PHE A 351 15.99 -2.45 -12.32
CA PHE A 351 16.29 -2.85 -10.95
C PHE A 351 15.57 -2.03 -9.87
N ALA A 352 15.05 -0.83 -10.16
CA ALA A 352 14.32 0.00 -9.19
C ALA A 352 12.83 0.07 -9.54
N ARG A 353 11.98 -0.39 -8.63
CA ARG A 353 10.54 -0.50 -8.87
C ARG A 353 9.79 0.60 -8.14
N GLY A 354 9.48 1.67 -8.88
CA GLY A 354 8.58 2.74 -8.46
C GLY A 354 7.13 2.33 -8.61
N ASP A 355 6.26 2.86 -7.74
CA ASP A 355 4.82 2.88 -7.96
C ASP A 355 4.32 4.30 -8.27
N PRO A 356 3.11 4.45 -8.85
CA PRO A 356 2.55 5.76 -9.16
C PRO A 356 2.24 6.64 -7.93
N GLY A 357 2.39 6.14 -6.69
CA GLY A 357 2.31 6.92 -5.46
C GLY A 357 3.65 7.50 -5.02
N SER A 358 4.67 7.43 -5.90
CA SER A 358 6.10 7.74 -5.67
C SER A 358 6.78 6.89 -4.59
N GLY A 359 6.25 5.69 -4.31
CA GLY A 359 6.88 4.71 -3.43
C GLY A 359 7.85 3.80 -4.19
N TRP A 360 9.11 3.78 -3.76
CA TRP A 360 10.20 3.02 -4.40
C TRP A 360 10.59 1.78 -3.62
N ILE A 361 10.90 0.70 -4.33
CA ILE A 361 11.59 -0.49 -3.81
C ILE A 361 12.85 -0.70 -4.66
N ILE A 362 14.02 -0.63 -4.02
CA ILE A 362 15.34 -0.76 -4.65
C ILE A 362 16.07 -1.95 -4.03
N PRO A 363 16.28 -3.07 -4.73
CA PRO A 363 17.11 -4.18 -4.27
C PRO A 363 18.55 -3.73 -3.99
N LEU A 364 19.15 -4.24 -2.93
CA LEU A 364 20.54 -3.94 -2.54
C LEU A 364 21.39 -5.22 -2.66
N GLY A 365 22.53 -5.17 -3.37
CA GLY A 365 23.42 -6.32 -3.60
C GLY A 365 24.24 -6.24 -4.91
N GLU A 366 25.10 -7.25 -5.16
CA GLU A 366 26.23 -7.29 -6.13
C GLU A 366 25.96 -6.93 -7.61
N GLU A 367 24.74 -6.57 -8.01
CA GLU A 367 24.45 -6.14 -9.39
C GLU A 367 24.01 -4.67 -9.54
N GLN A 368 24.29 -3.76 -8.59
CA GLN A 368 24.15 -2.33 -8.88
C GLN A 368 25.29 -1.44 -8.38
N HIS A 369 25.89 -0.75 -9.35
CA HIS A 369 26.78 0.40 -9.22
C HIS A 369 26.10 1.53 -8.44
N VAL A 370 26.20 1.52 -7.12
CA VAL A 370 26.11 2.77 -6.36
C VAL A 370 27.41 3.53 -6.64
N ILE A 371 27.38 4.39 -7.66
CA ILE A 371 28.51 5.26 -7.99
C ILE A 371 28.70 6.23 -6.82
N ARG A 372 29.72 5.97 -6.00
CA ARG A 372 30.40 7.03 -5.26
C ARG A 372 30.98 8.00 -6.30
N ARG A 373 30.60 9.27 -6.23
CA ARG A 373 31.52 10.32 -6.69
C ARG A 373 32.45 10.64 -5.53
N ASP A 374 33.74 10.70 -5.86
CA ASP A 374 34.85 11.08 -4.98
C ASP A 374 34.64 12.44 -4.31
#